data_AF-A0A969VTJ3-F1
#
_entry.id   AF-A0A969VTJ3-F1
#
_cell.length_a   1.000
_cell.length_b   1.000
_cell.length_c   1.000
_cell.angle_alpha   90.00
_cell.angle_beta   90.00
_cell.angle_gamma   90.00
#
_symmetry.space_group_name_H-M   'P 1'
#
loop_
_entity.id
_entity.type
_entity.pdbx_description
1 polymer ?
#
loop_
_entity_poly.entity_id
_entity_poly.type
_entity_poly.pdbx_seq_one_letter_code
_entity_poly.pdbx_strand_id
1 'polypeptide(L)'
;MKIAKPKSKSLKPYLHFSILSSILLWNSSALSATNDNISAILQRELELQLKRSAPPPQPKVQKPIEQKKPVEGEQSVQVKNFLFNGNKLLSDQELQSVVAKWKDKTLTFDELQNVITDIQEYYSSKNRIGKALLPEQEIKNGIVSIKIVEGVLGEVVVENTSPNPRMSIETIKKYFKGEKDSAFIDTKDLQRKIFILNDLAGITAIGTYEQGKKEGESNFKVTVEDTPFFKGELAAANYGSKSTGSNQAIGNVSFNNINGIGDLFTVNGIKSSGSNYVQGSYAIPIEYEGLKLAMNASKLDYKTLSSFSSTNQSEGNAKTYGANLTYPIHRTDRASLNAKVGFEVKDYLNTNSLTAAIISDYKINNLIAGLSGFLYNSDRSS
;
A
#
# COMPACT_ATOMS: atom_id res chain seq x y z
N MET A 1 -13.50 -20.02 50.77
CA MET A 1 -12.45 -19.26 50.06
C MET A 1 -11.80 -20.19 49.02
N LYS A 2 -12.34 -20.24 47.79
CA LYS A 2 -11.82 -21.08 46.69
C LYS A 2 -11.13 -20.17 45.69
N ILE A 3 -9.82 -20.34 45.54
CA ILE A 3 -8.97 -19.56 44.62
C ILE A 3 -9.13 -20.16 43.22
N ALA A 4 -9.69 -19.40 42.30
CA ALA A 4 -9.84 -19.79 40.90
C ALA A 4 -8.49 -19.65 40.16
N LYS A 5 -8.04 -20.73 39.51
CA LYS A 5 -6.90 -20.70 38.56
C LYS A 5 -7.28 -19.89 37.31
N PRO A 6 -6.39 -19.03 36.77
CA PRO A 6 -6.65 -18.36 35.50
C PRO A 6 -6.56 -19.36 34.33
N LYS A 7 -7.59 -19.34 33.48
CA LYS A 7 -7.61 -20.09 32.22
C LYS A 7 -6.53 -19.55 31.29
N SER A 8 -5.53 -20.39 30.99
CA SER A 8 -4.60 -20.23 29.87
C SER A 8 -5.39 -20.15 28.56
N LYS A 9 -5.38 -18.99 27.89
CA LYS A 9 -5.85 -18.86 26.52
C LYS A 9 -4.70 -19.26 25.60
N SER A 10 -4.88 -20.37 24.87
CA SER A 10 -3.96 -20.83 23.84
C SER A 10 -3.82 -19.76 22.75
N LEU A 11 -2.60 -19.24 22.56
CA LEU A 11 -2.22 -18.51 21.35
C LEU A 11 -2.16 -19.52 20.20
N LYS A 12 -3.09 -19.41 19.24
CA LYS A 12 -2.98 -20.11 17.95
C LYS A 12 -2.15 -19.24 16.98
N PRO A 13 -1.33 -19.85 16.11
CA PRO A 13 -0.36 -19.13 15.30
C PRO A 13 -1.04 -18.28 14.21
N TYR A 14 -0.45 -17.12 13.93
CA TYR A 14 -0.83 -16.25 12.82
C TYR A 14 -0.30 -16.84 11.51
N LEU A 15 -1.20 -17.05 10.53
CA LEU A 15 -0.79 -17.34 9.16
C LEU A 15 -0.34 -16.02 8.51
N HIS A 16 0.97 -15.79 8.45
CA HIS A 16 1.52 -14.92 7.42
C HIS A 16 1.40 -15.66 6.09
N PHE A 17 0.43 -15.27 5.25
CA PHE A 17 0.46 -15.66 3.84
C PHE A 17 1.43 -14.74 3.11
N SER A 18 2.72 -15.03 3.22
CA SER A 18 3.64 -14.71 2.13
C SER A 18 3.35 -15.73 1.04
N ILE A 19 2.40 -15.46 0.14
CA ILE A 19 2.38 -16.17 -1.14
C ILE A 19 3.59 -15.65 -1.91
N LEU A 20 4.77 -16.19 -1.59
CA LEU A 20 5.80 -16.34 -2.60
C LEU A 20 5.18 -17.34 -3.58
N SER A 21 4.48 -16.86 -4.60
CA SER A 21 4.13 -17.72 -5.72
C SER A 21 5.46 -18.02 -6.39
N SER A 22 6.08 -19.11 -5.94
CA SER A 22 7.15 -19.78 -6.64
C SER A 22 6.59 -20.17 -7.99
N ILE A 23 6.85 -19.33 -9.00
CA ILE A 23 6.78 -19.76 -10.38
C ILE A 23 7.66 -21.00 -10.47
N LEU A 24 7.07 -22.10 -10.95
CA LEU A 24 7.80 -23.28 -11.40
C LEU A 24 8.86 -22.81 -12.38
N LEU A 25 10.10 -22.68 -11.89
CA LEU A 25 11.26 -22.62 -12.75
C LEU A 25 11.46 -24.04 -13.24
N TRP A 26 11.28 -24.26 -14.55
CA TRP A 26 12.04 -25.31 -15.22
C TRP A 26 13.52 -24.89 -15.17
N ASN A 27 14.17 -25.23 -14.07
CA ASN A 27 15.62 -25.31 -14.00
C ASN A 27 16.00 -26.74 -14.35
N SER A 28 16.37 -26.98 -15.60
CA SER A 28 17.22 -28.12 -15.94
C SER A 28 18.64 -27.81 -15.47
N SER A 29 18.87 -27.89 -14.16
CA SER A 29 20.20 -27.96 -13.54
C SER A 29 20.04 -28.50 -12.12
N ALA A 30 19.88 -29.81 -12.01
CA ALA A 30 20.32 -30.50 -10.81
C ALA A 30 21.85 -30.47 -10.81
N LEU A 31 22.49 -30.02 -9.72
CA LEU A 31 23.56 -30.72 -8.98
C LEU A 31 24.27 -29.78 -7.99
N SER A 32 24.48 -30.30 -6.77
CA SER A 32 25.50 -30.02 -5.76
C SER A 32 25.92 -28.58 -5.40
N ALA A 33 25.99 -28.34 -4.08
CA ALA A 33 26.81 -27.28 -3.49
C ALA A 33 28.30 -27.58 -3.71
N THR A 34 28.81 -27.28 -4.90
CA THR A 34 30.24 -27.09 -5.14
C THR A 34 30.62 -25.65 -4.77
N ASN A 35 31.91 -25.39 -4.52
CA ASN A 35 32.49 -24.13 -4.06
C ASN A 35 32.37 -22.97 -5.08
N ASP A 36 31.53 -23.14 -6.11
CA ASP A 36 31.55 -22.38 -7.35
C ASP A 36 30.61 -21.17 -7.33
N ASN A 37 29.71 -21.06 -6.34
CA ASN A 37 28.65 -20.04 -6.32
C ASN A 37 28.74 -19.05 -5.14
N ILE A 38 29.92 -18.87 -4.54
CA ILE A 38 30.10 -18.08 -3.30
C ILE A 38 29.59 -16.64 -3.45
N SER A 39 30.03 -15.93 -4.51
CA SER A 39 29.58 -14.56 -4.79
C SER A 39 28.07 -14.45 -4.97
N ALA A 40 27.42 -15.42 -5.62
CA ALA A 40 25.96 -15.44 -5.80
C ALA A 40 25.20 -15.63 -4.48
N ILE A 41 25.66 -16.53 -3.61
CA ILE A 41 25.05 -16.75 -2.30
C ILE A 41 25.21 -15.51 -1.41
N LEU A 42 26.43 -14.97 -1.35
CA LEU A 42 26.73 -13.78 -0.55
C LEU A 42 25.96 -12.55 -1.04
N GLN A 43 25.90 -12.31 -2.35
CA GLN A 43 25.11 -11.22 -2.92
C GLN A 43 23.63 -11.33 -2.54
N ARG A 44 23.03 -12.52 -2.69
CA ARG A 44 21.63 -12.76 -2.36
C ARG A 44 21.35 -12.54 -0.87
N GLU A 45 22.26 -12.94 0.01
CA GLU A 45 22.15 -12.70 1.44
C GLU A 45 22.13 -11.18 1.75
N LEU A 46 23.07 -10.43 1.19
CA LEU A 46 23.17 -8.98 1.39
C LEU A 46 21.95 -8.22 0.81
N GLU A 47 21.45 -8.65 -0.35
CA GLU A 47 20.20 -8.12 -0.94
C GLU A 47 18.98 -8.34 -0.02
N LEU A 48 18.89 -9.50 0.64
CA LEU A 48 17.78 -9.80 1.56
C LEU A 48 17.88 -8.99 2.85
N GLN A 49 19.09 -8.68 3.32
CA GLN A 49 19.30 -7.82 4.49
C GLN A 49 18.77 -6.40 4.23
N LEU A 50 19.05 -5.83 3.05
CA LEU A 50 18.54 -4.50 2.66
C LEU A 50 17.01 -4.44 2.50
N LYS A 51 16.36 -5.57 2.18
CA LYS A 51 14.89 -5.64 2.07
C LYS A 51 14.18 -5.73 3.42
N ARG A 52 14.89 -6.01 4.52
CA ARG A 52 14.31 -6.25 5.85
C ARG A 52 14.19 -4.99 6.72
N SER A 53 14.67 -3.83 6.26
CA SER A 53 14.54 -2.56 6.98
C SER A 53 13.18 -1.89 6.71
N ALA A 54 12.46 -1.64 7.81
CA ALA A 54 11.16 -0.95 7.96
C ALA A 54 9.88 -1.77 7.69
N PRO A 55 9.11 -2.12 8.75
CA PRO A 55 7.68 -2.37 8.64
C PRO A 55 6.95 -1.12 8.13
N PRO A 56 5.89 -1.25 7.31
CA PRO A 56 5.06 -0.10 6.94
C PRO A 56 4.46 0.54 8.20
N PRO A 57 4.43 1.89 8.30
CA PRO A 57 3.76 2.57 9.40
C PRO A 57 2.27 2.19 9.42
N GLN A 58 1.79 1.75 10.58
CA GLN A 58 0.37 1.44 10.78
C GLN A 58 -0.43 2.75 10.86
N PRO A 59 -1.54 2.88 10.13
CA PRO A 59 -2.48 3.97 10.33
C PRO A 59 -3.05 3.92 11.76
N LYS A 60 -2.94 5.03 12.51
CA LYS A 60 -3.72 5.23 13.74
C LYS A 60 -5.09 5.75 13.35
N VAL A 61 -6.11 4.89 13.45
CA VAL A 61 -7.51 5.30 13.34
C VAL A 61 -8.04 5.57 14.74
N GLN A 62 -8.29 6.83 15.09
CA GLN A 62 -9.18 7.17 16.20
C GLN A 62 -10.60 7.25 15.65
N LYS A 63 -11.49 6.41 16.17
CA LYS A 63 -12.93 6.54 15.95
C LYS A 63 -13.48 7.60 16.91
N PRO A 64 -14.24 8.60 16.44
CA PRO A 64 -15.13 9.34 17.31
C PRO A 64 -16.18 8.38 17.86
N ILE A 65 -16.33 8.36 19.19
CA ILE A 65 -17.50 7.74 19.84
C ILE A 65 -18.56 8.83 19.89
N GLU A 66 -19.59 8.69 19.06
CA GLU A 66 -20.77 9.54 19.17
C GLU A 66 -21.80 8.81 20.04
N GLN A 67 -21.97 9.29 21.27
CA GLN A 67 -23.08 8.89 22.13
C GLN A 67 -24.28 9.76 21.80
N LYS A 68 -25.32 9.17 21.20
CA LYS A 68 -26.65 9.79 21.17
C LYS A 68 -27.41 9.42 22.45
N LYS A 69 -27.83 10.44 23.19
CA LYS A 69 -28.85 10.31 24.24
C LYS A 69 -30.23 10.24 23.56
N PRO A 70 -31.17 9.40 24.04
CA PRO A 70 -32.55 9.46 23.60
C PRO A 70 -33.18 10.77 24.08
N VAL A 71 -33.90 11.46 23.19
CA VAL A 71 -34.86 12.48 23.60
C VAL A 71 -36.23 11.85 23.46
N GLU A 72 -36.94 11.77 24.57
CA GLU A 72 -38.28 11.21 24.69
C GLU A 72 -39.32 12.19 24.11
N GLY A 73 -40.14 11.71 23.18
CA GLY A 73 -41.21 12.47 22.53
C GLY A 73 -42.13 11.55 21.71
N GLU A 74 -43.31 11.28 22.27
CA GLU A 74 -44.30 10.27 21.87
C GLU A 74 -45.06 10.61 20.57
N GLN A 75 -44.36 10.64 19.43
CA GLN A 75 -45.01 10.61 18.12
C GLN A 75 -44.42 9.48 17.28
N SER A 76 -45.27 8.50 16.99
CA SER A 76 -44.90 7.31 16.22
C SER A 76 -45.90 7.12 15.08
N VAL A 77 -45.41 6.62 13.95
CA VAL A 77 -46.20 6.49 12.72
C VAL A 77 -46.13 5.07 12.23
N GLN A 78 -47.27 4.51 11.85
CA GLN A 78 -47.33 3.20 11.22
C GLN A 78 -46.80 3.29 9.78
N VAL A 79 -45.65 2.67 9.52
CA VAL A 79 -45.00 2.66 8.22
C VAL A 79 -45.27 1.34 7.51
N LYS A 80 -45.96 1.43 6.36
CA LYS A 80 -46.25 0.31 5.46
C LYS A 80 -45.28 0.21 4.30
N ASN A 81 -44.75 1.35 3.82
CA ASN A 81 -43.81 1.34 2.71
C ASN A 81 -42.95 2.60 2.69
N PHE A 82 -41.84 2.51 1.96
CA PHE A 82 -40.97 3.65 1.66
C PHE A 82 -41.05 3.98 0.17
N LEU A 83 -40.99 5.26 -0.18
CA LEU A 83 -40.85 5.74 -1.55
C LEU A 83 -39.54 6.50 -1.66
N PHE A 84 -38.73 6.20 -2.66
CA PHE A 84 -37.44 6.85 -2.88
C PHE A 84 -37.52 7.81 -4.06
N ASN A 85 -36.92 8.99 -3.90
CA ASN A 85 -36.93 10.03 -4.92
C ASN A 85 -35.52 10.57 -5.11
N GLY A 86 -34.98 10.46 -6.32
CA GLY A 86 -33.66 11.03 -6.68
C GLY A 86 -32.51 10.03 -6.72
N ASN A 87 -32.77 8.75 -6.41
CA ASN A 87 -31.82 7.66 -6.62
C ASN A 87 -31.74 7.26 -8.10
N LYS A 88 -30.54 7.42 -8.70
CA LYS A 88 -30.22 7.02 -10.07
C LYS A 88 -29.12 5.95 -10.10
N LEU A 89 -28.23 5.93 -9.11
CA LEU A 89 -27.18 4.92 -8.94
C LEU A 89 -27.71 3.61 -8.39
N LEU A 90 -28.60 3.69 -7.40
CA LEU A 90 -29.19 2.53 -6.73
C LEU A 90 -30.66 2.41 -7.08
N SER A 91 -31.06 1.19 -7.44
CA SER A 91 -32.45 0.91 -7.77
C SER A 91 -33.36 0.97 -6.54
N ASP A 92 -34.64 1.25 -6.76
CA ASP A 92 -35.64 1.19 -5.70
C ASP A 92 -35.64 -0.18 -5.02
N GLN A 93 -35.49 -1.27 -5.78
CA GLN A 93 -35.46 -2.63 -5.22
C GLN A 93 -34.29 -2.85 -4.24
N GLU A 94 -33.11 -2.32 -4.56
CA GLU A 94 -31.95 -2.38 -3.66
C GLU A 94 -32.22 -1.61 -2.37
N LEU A 95 -32.74 -0.39 -2.47
CA LEU A 95 -33.06 0.45 -1.32
C LEU A 95 -34.21 -0.14 -0.47
N GLN A 96 -35.23 -0.74 -1.10
CA GLN A 96 -36.30 -1.45 -0.41
C GLN A 96 -35.74 -2.62 0.42
N SER A 97 -34.74 -3.32 -0.10
CA SER A 97 -34.09 -4.43 0.61
C SER A 97 -33.35 -3.96 1.87
N VAL A 98 -32.75 -2.78 1.83
CA VAL A 98 -32.08 -2.16 2.98
C VAL A 98 -33.08 -1.81 4.09
N VAL A 99 -34.22 -1.23 3.70
CA VAL A 99 -35.23 -0.76 4.67
C VAL A 99 -36.26 -1.82 5.04
N ALA A 100 -36.18 -3.03 4.50
CA ALA A 100 -37.14 -4.11 4.74
C ALA A 100 -37.34 -4.42 6.23
N LYS A 101 -36.28 -4.29 7.04
CA LYS A 101 -36.35 -4.48 8.51
C LYS A 101 -37.22 -3.45 9.23
N TRP A 102 -37.55 -2.34 8.58
CA TRP A 102 -38.37 -1.24 9.12
C TRP A 102 -39.80 -1.23 8.59
N LYS A 103 -40.10 -2.08 7.61
CA LYS A 103 -41.43 -2.16 6.99
C LYS A 103 -42.45 -2.80 7.94
N ASP A 104 -43.70 -2.35 7.82
CA ASP A 104 -44.86 -2.82 8.58
C ASP A 104 -44.69 -2.67 10.11
N LYS A 105 -43.98 -1.61 10.52
CA LYS A 105 -43.70 -1.26 11.91
C LYS A 105 -44.21 0.14 12.25
N THR A 106 -44.52 0.35 13.52
CA THR A 106 -44.75 1.69 14.07
C THR A 106 -43.40 2.27 14.47
N LEU A 107 -42.97 3.32 13.78
CA LEU A 107 -41.66 3.93 13.96
C LEU A 107 -41.78 5.32 14.58
N THR A 108 -40.93 5.60 15.54
CA THR A 108 -40.67 6.94 16.07
C THR A 108 -39.85 7.77 15.08
N PHE A 109 -39.77 9.08 15.30
CA PHE A 109 -38.90 9.95 14.50
C PHE A 109 -37.43 9.50 14.53
N ASP A 110 -36.91 9.10 15.69
CA ASP A 110 -35.53 8.60 15.82
C ASP A 110 -35.31 7.31 15.03
N GLU A 111 -36.30 6.41 15.00
CA GLU A 111 -36.25 5.20 14.17
C GLU A 111 -36.30 5.52 12.68
N LEU A 112 -37.07 6.53 12.26
CA LEU A 112 -37.02 7.03 10.88
C LEU A 112 -35.64 7.61 10.53
N GLN A 113 -34.95 8.26 11.47
CA GLN A 113 -33.56 8.70 11.27
C GLN A 113 -32.59 7.50 11.14
N ASN A 114 -32.86 6.38 11.80
CA ASN A 114 -32.10 5.15 11.59
C ASN A 114 -32.31 4.56 10.19
N VAL A 115 -33.53 4.66 9.62
CA VAL A 115 -33.79 4.29 8.21
C VAL A 115 -32.90 5.11 7.26
N ILE A 116 -32.82 6.43 7.49
CA ILE A 116 -31.96 7.33 6.73
C ILE A 116 -30.49 6.91 6.85
N THR A 117 -30.03 6.60 8.06
CA THR A 117 -28.66 6.14 8.34
C THR A 117 -28.35 4.84 7.58
N ASP A 118 -29.24 3.85 7.63
CA ASP A 118 -29.05 2.58 6.91
C ASP A 118 -28.91 2.77 5.39
N ILE A 119 -29.71 3.67 4.81
CA ILE A 119 -29.61 4.00 3.37
C ILE A 119 -28.23 4.63 3.07
N GLN A 120 -27.78 5.58 3.88
CA GLN A 120 -26.48 6.22 3.68
C GLN A 120 -25.30 5.25 3.86
N GLU A 121 -25.39 4.35 4.83
CA GLU A 121 -24.43 3.26 5.02
C GLU A 121 -24.41 2.32 3.81
N TYR A 122 -25.57 2.03 3.21
CA TYR A 122 -25.65 1.23 2.01
C TYR A 122 -24.96 1.91 0.81
N TYR A 123 -25.21 3.20 0.56
CA TYR A 123 -24.45 3.97 -0.45
C TYR A 123 -22.94 3.89 -0.20
N SER A 124 -22.52 4.09 1.05
CA SER A 124 -21.12 4.02 1.46
C SER A 124 -20.51 2.63 1.19
N SER A 125 -21.27 1.56 1.46
CA SER A 125 -20.85 0.17 1.19
C SER A 125 -20.65 -0.12 -0.30
N LYS A 126 -21.31 0.66 -1.17
CA LYS A 126 -21.18 0.60 -2.63
C LYS A 126 -20.13 1.56 -3.18
N ASN A 127 -19.34 2.20 -2.32
CA ASN A 127 -18.35 3.23 -2.66
C ASN A 127 -18.97 4.46 -3.33
N ARG A 128 -20.18 4.83 -2.92
CA ARG A 128 -20.92 5.98 -3.43
C ARG A 128 -21.22 6.95 -2.30
N ILE A 129 -21.43 8.21 -2.65
CA ILE A 129 -21.91 9.23 -1.73
C ILE A 129 -23.38 9.47 -2.03
N GLY A 130 -24.23 9.28 -1.03
CA GLY A 130 -25.66 9.59 -1.10
C GLY A 130 -26.12 10.17 0.22
N LYS A 131 -26.81 11.32 0.16
CA LYS A 131 -27.48 11.90 1.32
C LYS A 131 -28.96 11.59 1.23
N ALA A 132 -29.45 10.73 2.12
CA ALA A 132 -30.88 10.53 2.30
C ALA A 132 -31.42 11.60 3.25
N LEU A 133 -32.60 12.12 2.93
CA LEU A 133 -33.27 13.19 3.65
C LEU A 133 -34.72 12.77 3.83
N LEU A 134 -35.24 13.00 5.04
CA LEU A 134 -36.68 12.89 5.31
C LEU A 134 -37.29 14.29 5.16
N PRO A 135 -37.93 14.62 4.02
CA PRO A 135 -38.60 15.90 3.86
C PRO A 135 -39.82 15.98 4.79
N GLU A 136 -40.19 17.21 5.13
CA GLU A 136 -41.48 17.49 5.78
C GLU A 136 -42.62 16.99 4.89
N GLN A 137 -43.47 16.13 5.44
CA GLN A 137 -44.54 15.47 4.71
C GLN A 137 -45.65 14.99 5.65
N GLU A 138 -46.87 14.92 5.12
CA GLU A 138 -47.95 14.17 5.76
C GLU A 138 -47.83 12.69 5.35
N ILE A 139 -47.68 11.80 6.33
CA ILE A 139 -47.62 10.35 6.07
C ILE A 139 -49.03 9.83 5.81
N LYS A 140 -49.40 9.75 4.53
CA LYS A 140 -50.68 9.19 4.09
C LYS A 140 -50.51 7.70 3.77
N ASN A 141 -51.47 6.89 4.21
CA ASN A 141 -51.49 5.43 4.00
C ASN A 141 -50.25 4.68 4.53
N GLY A 142 -49.49 5.28 5.45
CA GLY A 142 -48.25 4.71 5.97
C GLY A 142 -47.10 4.68 4.96
N ILE A 143 -47.12 5.50 3.91
CA ILE A 143 -46.03 5.60 2.93
C ILE A 143 -45.14 6.79 3.31
N VAL A 144 -43.85 6.51 3.53
CA VAL A 144 -42.85 7.53 3.86
C VAL A 144 -41.97 7.80 2.65
N SER A 145 -41.97 9.04 2.15
CA SER A 145 -41.08 9.48 1.06
C SER A 145 -39.71 9.89 1.60
N ILE A 146 -38.65 9.41 0.96
CA ILE A 146 -37.26 9.71 1.27
C ILE A 146 -36.63 10.36 0.03
N LYS A 147 -36.19 11.61 0.17
CA LYS A 147 -35.43 12.32 -0.87
C LYS A 147 -33.97 11.87 -0.79
N ILE A 148 -33.40 11.46 -1.91
CA ILE A 148 -32.00 11.05 -2.03
C ILE A 148 -31.30 12.05 -2.93
N VAL A 149 -30.20 12.59 -2.43
CA VAL A 149 -29.28 13.44 -3.18
C VAL A 149 -27.98 12.67 -3.36
N GLU A 150 -27.75 12.18 -4.56
CA GLU A 150 -26.52 11.48 -4.94
C GLU A 150 -25.39 12.48 -5.20
N GLY A 151 -24.21 12.19 -4.64
CA GLY A 151 -23.05 13.06 -4.71
C GLY A 151 -22.47 13.12 -6.11
N VAL A 152 -22.37 14.32 -6.66
CA VAL A 152 -21.71 14.63 -7.93
C VAL A 152 -20.37 15.29 -7.64
N LEU A 153 -19.33 14.94 -8.40
CA LEU A 153 -18.02 15.56 -8.21
C LEU A 153 -18.03 16.97 -8.83
N GLY A 154 -17.78 17.99 -8.01
CA GLY A 154 -17.63 19.37 -8.47
C GLY A 154 -16.25 19.64 -9.06
N GLU A 155 -15.31 20.09 -8.23
CA GLU A 155 -13.92 20.35 -8.59
C GLU A 155 -12.94 19.49 -7.77
N VAL A 156 -11.83 19.11 -8.41
CA VAL A 156 -10.67 18.60 -7.68
C VAL A 156 -9.76 19.78 -7.40
N VAL A 157 -9.73 20.20 -6.13
CA VAL A 157 -8.92 21.31 -5.64
C VAL A 157 -7.64 20.70 -5.10
N VAL A 158 -6.49 21.17 -5.58
CA VAL A 158 -5.19 20.69 -5.11
C VAL A 158 -4.48 21.84 -4.43
N GLU A 159 -4.01 21.59 -3.21
CA GLU A 159 -3.24 22.53 -2.40
C GLU A 159 -1.95 21.83 -1.97
N ASN A 160 -0.79 22.46 -2.20
CA ASN A 160 0.46 22.03 -1.58
C ASN A 160 0.82 23.03 -0.49
N THR A 161 0.92 22.56 0.75
CA THR A 161 1.17 23.40 1.94
C THR A 161 2.65 23.70 2.15
N SER A 162 3.53 23.13 1.33
CA SER A 162 4.96 23.35 1.40
C SER A 162 5.33 24.71 0.80
N PRO A 163 6.28 25.46 1.39
CA PRO A 163 6.64 26.79 0.91
C PRO A 163 7.28 26.77 -0.49
N ASN A 164 8.03 25.70 -0.81
CA ASN A 164 8.66 25.50 -2.13
C ASN A 164 8.36 24.07 -2.62
N PRO A 165 7.16 23.81 -3.16
CA PRO A 165 6.78 22.49 -3.66
C PRO A 165 7.72 21.97 -4.74
N ARG A 166 8.27 20.77 -4.57
CA ARG A 166 9.04 20.10 -5.64
C ARG A 166 8.14 19.52 -6.73
N MET A 167 6.94 19.07 -6.37
CA MET A 167 5.93 18.59 -7.32
C MET A 167 4.90 19.69 -7.59
N SER A 168 4.66 19.98 -8.86
CA SER A 168 3.66 20.99 -9.26
C SER A 168 2.23 20.54 -8.99
N ILE A 169 1.35 21.52 -8.76
CA ILE A 169 -0.10 21.31 -8.63
C ILE A 169 -0.67 20.66 -9.90
N GLU A 170 -0.17 21.06 -11.07
CA GLU A 170 -0.57 20.53 -12.36
C GLU A 170 -0.23 19.05 -12.50
N THR A 171 0.95 18.62 -12.03
CA THR A 171 1.33 17.20 -12.00
C THR A 171 0.37 16.40 -11.13
N ILE A 172 0.03 16.89 -9.94
CA ILE A 172 -0.90 16.21 -9.02
C ILE A 172 -2.30 16.11 -9.64
N LYS A 173 -2.80 17.18 -10.29
CA LYS A 173 -4.11 17.18 -10.95
C LYS A 173 -4.23 16.12 -12.05
N LYS A 174 -3.14 15.71 -12.69
CA LYS A 174 -3.18 14.66 -13.74
C LYS A 174 -3.61 13.30 -13.19
N TYR A 175 -3.39 13.02 -11.90
CA TYR A 175 -3.90 11.82 -11.23
C TYR A 175 -5.42 11.76 -11.13
N PHE A 176 -6.11 12.89 -11.29
CA PHE A 176 -7.57 12.97 -11.23
C PHE A 176 -8.21 13.31 -12.58
N LYS A 177 -7.45 13.21 -13.67
CA LYS A 177 -7.99 13.45 -15.02
C LYS A 177 -9.08 12.40 -15.31
N GLY A 178 -10.22 12.86 -15.86
CA GLY A 178 -11.37 12.01 -16.19
C GLY A 178 -12.40 11.84 -15.06
N GLU A 179 -12.09 12.23 -13.82
CA GLU A 179 -13.03 12.06 -12.70
C GLU A 179 -14.32 12.86 -12.86
N LYS A 180 -14.23 14.03 -13.49
CA LYS A 180 -15.41 14.86 -13.79
C LYS A 180 -16.27 14.31 -14.92
N ASP A 181 -15.78 13.34 -15.68
CA ASP A 181 -16.56 12.71 -16.75
C ASP A 181 -17.56 11.70 -16.16
N SER A 182 -17.36 11.27 -14.91
CA SER A 182 -18.34 10.49 -14.15
C SER A 182 -19.49 11.38 -13.69
N ALA A 183 -20.72 10.92 -13.89
CA ALA A 183 -21.92 11.61 -13.40
C ALA A 183 -22.01 11.66 -11.87
N PHE A 184 -21.36 10.72 -11.15
CA PHE A 184 -21.42 10.61 -9.70
C PHE A 184 -20.07 10.23 -9.09
N ILE A 185 -19.88 10.58 -7.82
CA ILE A 185 -18.65 10.27 -7.08
C ILE A 185 -18.51 8.75 -6.89
N ASP A 186 -17.33 8.23 -7.23
CA ASP A 186 -16.84 6.91 -6.80
C ASP A 186 -15.77 7.13 -5.73
N THR A 187 -16.10 6.81 -4.47
CA THR A 187 -15.17 7.05 -3.36
C THR A 187 -13.98 6.11 -3.42
N LYS A 188 -14.12 4.92 -4.03
CA LYS A 188 -13.04 3.94 -4.14
C LYS A 188 -12.00 4.40 -5.15
N ASP A 189 -12.44 5.01 -6.25
CA ASP A 189 -11.51 5.54 -7.25
C ASP A 189 -10.70 6.73 -6.71
N LEU A 190 -11.37 7.73 -6.14
CA LEU A 190 -10.70 8.88 -5.52
C LEU A 190 -9.75 8.46 -4.40
N GLN A 191 -10.16 7.50 -3.57
CA GLN A 191 -9.31 6.95 -2.51
C GLN A 191 -8.08 6.23 -3.08
N ARG A 192 -8.25 5.43 -4.14
CA ARG A 192 -7.13 4.78 -4.84
C ARG A 192 -6.13 5.80 -5.35
N LYS A 193 -6.59 6.93 -5.93
CA LYS A 193 -5.73 8.01 -6.42
C LYS A 193 -4.91 8.65 -5.30
N ILE A 194 -5.51 8.86 -4.13
CA ILE A 194 -4.77 9.30 -2.93
C ILE A 194 -3.72 8.27 -2.52
N PHE A 195 -4.01 6.96 -2.58
CA PHE A 195 -3.00 5.96 -2.28
C PHE A 195 -1.87 5.91 -3.31
N ILE A 196 -2.17 6.09 -4.60
CA ILE A 196 -1.14 6.19 -5.65
C ILE A 196 -0.25 7.40 -5.42
N LEU A 197 -0.81 8.57 -5.07
CA LEU A 197 -0.02 9.75 -4.72
C LEU A 197 0.89 9.50 -3.51
N ASN A 198 0.39 8.81 -2.47
CA ASN A 198 1.19 8.43 -1.31
C ASN A 198 2.22 7.32 -1.58
N ASP A 199 2.12 6.64 -2.71
CA ASP A 199 3.17 5.72 -3.17
C ASP A 199 4.32 6.47 -3.87
N LEU A 200 4.15 7.75 -4.24
CA LEU A 200 5.21 8.56 -4.82
C LEU A 200 6.23 8.97 -3.75
N ALA A 201 7.50 9.02 -4.13
CA ALA A 201 8.51 9.55 -3.24
C ALA A 201 8.38 11.07 -3.11
N GLY A 202 8.71 11.59 -1.94
CA GLY A 202 8.88 13.04 -1.74
C GLY A 202 7.61 13.81 -1.44
N ILE A 203 6.44 13.17 -1.35
CA ILE A 203 5.18 13.80 -0.95
C ILE A 203 4.35 12.91 -0.02
N THR A 204 3.43 13.52 0.72
CA THR A 204 2.27 12.86 1.34
C THR A 204 1.00 13.59 0.93
N ALA A 205 -0.09 12.86 0.70
CA ALA A 205 -1.34 13.40 0.20
C ALA A 205 -2.54 12.96 1.06
N ILE A 206 -3.47 13.87 1.31
CA ILE A 206 -4.73 13.61 2.01
C ILE A 206 -5.87 14.15 1.15
N GLY A 207 -6.90 13.33 0.93
CA GLY A 207 -8.12 13.72 0.24
C GLY A 207 -9.26 13.98 1.21
N THR A 208 -9.94 15.12 1.08
CA THR A 208 -11.12 15.49 1.86
C THR A 208 -12.23 16.01 0.95
N TYR A 209 -13.48 15.77 1.32
CA TYR A 209 -14.62 16.35 0.62
C TYR A 209 -14.98 17.70 1.20
N GLU A 210 -15.25 18.66 0.33
CA GLU A 210 -15.71 20.02 0.67
C GLU A 210 -17.01 20.33 -0.08
N GLN A 211 -17.76 21.33 0.40
CA GLN A 211 -18.99 21.75 -0.26
C GLN A 211 -18.72 22.23 -1.69
N GLY A 212 -19.49 21.70 -2.66
CA GLY A 212 -19.44 22.14 -4.06
C GLY A 212 -20.26 23.41 -4.32
N LYS A 213 -20.32 23.83 -5.58
CA LYS A 213 -21.01 25.08 -5.98
C LYS A 213 -22.52 24.88 -6.14
N LYS A 214 -22.97 23.68 -6.54
CA LYS A 214 -24.40 23.36 -6.72
C LYS A 214 -24.91 22.34 -5.71
N GLU A 215 -26.23 22.23 -5.57
CA GLU A 215 -26.86 21.18 -4.76
C GLU A 215 -26.44 19.79 -5.26
N GLY A 216 -26.01 18.93 -4.33
CA GLY A 216 -25.51 17.60 -4.64
C GLY A 216 -24.05 17.55 -5.12
N GLU A 217 -23.42 18.69 -5.43
CA GLU A 217 -21.99 18.73 -5.76
C GLU A 217 -21.12 18.75 -4.50
N SER A 218 -20.06 17.95 -4.50
CA SER A 218 -18.97 18.00 -3.53
C SER A 218 -17.65 18.19 -4.26
N ASN A 219 -16.83 19.13 -3.81
CA ASN A 219 -15.45 19.25 -4.26
C ASN A 219 -14.58 18.21 -3.55
N PHE A 220 -13.54 17.74 -4.22
CA PHE A 220 -12.53 16.87 -3.64
C PHE A 220 -11.23 17.66 -3.48
N LYS A 221 -10.92 18.05 -2.23
CA LYS A 221 -9.69 18.74 -1.89
C LYS A 221 -8.58 17.74 -1.62
N VAL A 222 -7.46 17.93 -2.29
CA VAL A 222 -6.24 17.14 -2.17
C VAL A 222 -5.17 18.04 -1.56
N THR A 223 -4.90 17.83 -0.29
CA THR A 223 -3.83 18.52 0.43
C THR A 223 -2.56 17.69 0.33
N VAL A 224 -1.49 18.30 -0.17
CA VAL A 224 -0.18 17.66 -0.36
C VAL A 224 0.87 18.39 0.46
N GLU A 225 1.80 17.63 1.02
CA GLU A 225 2.96 18.14 1.73
C GLU A 225 4.22 17.42 1.21
N ASP A 226 5.32 18.16 1.06
CA ASP A 226 6.60 17.61 0.63
C ASP A 226 7.26 16.89 1.81
N THR A 227 7.71 15.66 1.59
CA THR A 227 8.57 14.95 2.56
C THR A 227 10.04 15.35 2.35
N PRO A 228 10.98 15.01 3.25
CA PRO A 228 12.38 15.38 3.08
C PRO A 228 12.97 14.91 1.74
N PHE A 229 13.63 15.83 1.02
CA PHE A 229 14.34 15.54 -0.23
C PHE A 229 15.39 14.43 -0.05
N PHE A 230 16.07 14.42 1.08
CA PHE A 230 17.12 13.45 1.40
C PHE A 230 16.76 12.69 2.68
N LYS A 231 16.98 11.37 2.67
CA LYS A 231 17.00 10.55 3.89
C LYS A 231 18.23 9.66 3.86
N GLY A 232 18.94 9.58 4.97
CA GLY A 232 20.12 8.74 5.14
C GLY A 232 20.05 7.98 6.45
N GLU A 233 20.57 6.76 6.46
CA GLU A 233 20.71 5.91 7.63
C GLU A 233 22.10 5.27 7.62
N LEU A 234 22.75 5.25 8.78
CA LEU A 234 23.97 4.49 9.01
C LEU A 234 23.72 3.55 10.19
N ALA A 235 24.10 2.29 10.03
CA ALA A 235 23.95 1.27 11.05
C ALA A 235 25.22 0.41 11.16
N ALA A 236 25.43 -0.14 12.34
CA ALA A 236 26.44 -1.16 12.60
C ALA A 236 25.74 -2.47 13.00
N ALA A 237 26.25 -3.58 12.49
CA ALA A 237 25.69 -4.91 12.70
C ALA A 237 26.81 -5.93 12.96
N ASN A 238 26.48 -7.05 13.61
CA ASN A 238 27.42 -8.14 13.90
C ASN A 238 26.95 -9.52 13.38
N TYR A 239 25.97 -9.53 12.48
CA TYR A 239 25.38 -10.75 11.90
C TYR A 239 25.92 -11.09 10.50
N GLY A 240 27.02 -10.47 10.08
CA GLY A 240 27.71 -10.84 8.84
C GLY A 240 28.32 -12.25 8.88
N SER A 241 28.64 -12.79 7.70
CA SER A 241 29.28 -14.10 7.60
C SER A 241 30.66 -14.12 8.27
N LYS A 242 30.99 -15.20 8.99
CA LYS A 242 32.32 -15.38 9.58
C LYS A 242 33.44 -15.38 8.53
N SER A 243 33.14 -15.84 7.32
CA SER A 243 34.10 -15.94 6.22
C SER A 243 34.52 -14.58 5.63
N THR A 244 33.63 -13.59 5.67
CA THR A 244 33.85 -12.24 5.14
C THR A 244 33.78 -11.16 6.23
N GLY A 245 33.71 -11.56 7.50
CA GLY A 245 33.65 -10.66 8.65
C GLY A 245 32.23 -10.45 9.17
N SER A 246 32.03 -10.77 10.45
CA SER A 246 30.72 -10.66 11.09
C SER A 246 30.29 -9.23 11.39
N ASN A 247 31.24 -8.33 11.61
CA ASN A 247 30.95 -6.92 11.81
C ASN A 247 30.74 -6.23 10.47
N GLN A 248 29.63 -5.50 10.35
CA GLN A 248 29.20 -4.81 9.15
C GLN A 248 28.86 -3.35 9.46
N ALA A 249 29.26 -2.45 8.57
CA ALA A 249 28.72 -1.11 8.46
C ALA A 249 27.71 -1.09 7.31
N ILE A 250 26.52 -0.58 7.57
CA ILE A 250 25.39 -0.53 6.64
C ILE A 250 25.05 0.94 6.43
N GLY A 251 24.92 1.36 5.18
CA GLY A 251 24.49 2.71 4.82
C GLY A 251 23.35 2.66 3.82
N ASN A 252 22.31 3.46 4.05
CA ASN A 252 21.19 3.63 3.14
C ASN A 252 20.99 5.11 2.89
N VAL A 253 20.86 5.50 1.62
CA VAL A 253 20.63 6.88 1.21
C VAL A 253 19.51 6.89 0.18
N SER A 254 18.60 7.85 0.30
CA SER A 254 17.54 8.08 -0.67
C SER A 254 17.39 9.56 -0.98
N PHE A 255 17.14 9.86 -2.25
CA PHE A 255 16.80 11.16 -2.78
C PHE A 255 15.40 11.07 -3.38
N ASN A 256 14.49 11.85 -2.81
CA ASN A 256 13.06 11.78 -3.04
C ASN A 256 12.60 12.94 -3.92
N ASN A 257 11.85 12.62 -4.98
CA ASN A 257 11.24 13.58 -5.89
C ASN A 257 12.27 14.55 -6.51
N ILE A 258 13.32 14.00 -7.13
CA ILE A 258 14.42 14.78 -7.70
C ILE A 258 13.93 15.65 -8.86
N ASN A 259 13.05 15.09 -9.70
CA ASN A 259 12.56 15.75 -10.90
C ASN A 259 11.13 16.31 -10.75
N GLY A 260 10.58 16.33 -9.54
CA GLY A 260 9.23 16.85 -9.30
C GLY A 260 8.10 15.95 -9.80
N ILE A 261 8.41 14.69 -10.12
CA ILE A 261 7.45 13.70 -10.65
C ILE A 261 7.16 12.54 -9.69
N GLY A 262 7.76 12.53 -8.49
CA GLY A 262 7.62 11.44 -7.52
C GLY A 262 8.64 10.32 -7.68
N ASP A 263 9.74 10.60 -8.39
CA ASP A 263 10.86 9.71 -8.63
C ASP A 263 11.71 9.48 -7.37
N LEU A 264 12.38 8.33 -7.31
CA LEU A 264 13.16 7.89 -6.16
C LEU A 264 14.51 7.36 -6.62
N PHE A 265 15.59 7.97 -6.15
CA PHE A 265 16.93 7.40 -6.26
C PHE A 265 17.38 6.86 -4.90
N THR A 266 17.83 5.62 -4.84
CA THR A 266 18.39 5.02 -3.63
C THR A 266 19.79 4.47 -3.87
N VAL A 267 20.63 4.57 -2.85
CA VAL A 267 21.94 3.94 -2.79
C VAL A 267 22.07 3.27 -1.43
N ASN A 268 22.32 1.96 -1.45
CA ASN A 268 22.49 1.15 -0.26
C ASN A 268 23.87 0.49 -0.31
N GLY A 269 24.50 0.32 0.84
CA GLY A 269 25.82 -0.31 0.93
C GLY A 269 26.00 -1.09 2.21
N ILE A 270 26.72 -2.21 2.12
CA ILE A 270 27.13 -3.04 3.25
C ILE A 270 28.61 -3.30 3.11
N LYS A 271 29.38 -2.97 4.15
CA LYS A 271 30.82 -3.18 4.20
C LYS A 271 31.20 -4.01 5.42
N SER A 272 32.02 -5.03 5.21
CA SER A 272 32.68 -5.80 6.27
C SER A 272 34.19 -5.86 6.00
N SER A 273 34.93 -6.60 6.84
CA SER A 273 36.37 -6.80 6.65
C SER A 273 36.73 -7.52 5.34
N GLY A 274 35.82 -8.34 4.81
CA GLY A 274 36.04 -9.20 3.64
C GLY A 274 35.00 -9.05 2.54
N SER A 275 34.08 -8.09 2.63
CA SER A 275 33.18 -7.78 1.51
C SER A 275 32.79 -6.31 1.45
N ASN A 276 32.59 -5.82 0.22
CA ASN A 276 32.01 -4.52 -0.08
C ASN A 276 30.86 -4.72 -1.05
N TYR A 277 29.65 -4.39 -0.62
CA TYR A 277 28.46 -4.45 -1.43
C TYR A 277 27.84 -3.07 -1.57
N VAL A 278 27.47 -2.70 -2.79
CA VAL A 278 26.74 -1.47 -3.09
C VAL A 278 25.64 -1.76 -4.10
N GLN A 279 24.49 -1.13 -3.91
CA GLN A 279 23.36 -1.21 -4.81
C GLN A 279 22.74 0.18 -5.01
N GLY A 280 22.49 0.55 -6.26
CA GLY A 280 21.74 1.73 -6.64
C GLY A 280 20.42 1.36 -7.32
N SER A 281 19.38 2.15 -7.11
CA SER A 281 18.11 2.02 -7.82
C SER A 281 17.54 3.39 -8.16
N TYR A 282 17.02 3.56 -9.37
CA TYR A 282 16.26 4.74 -9.76
C TYR A 282 14.87 4.33 -10.24
N ALA A 283 13.84 4.77 -9.52
CA ALA A 283 12.44 4.45 -9.78
C ALA A 283 11.67 5.69 -10.23
N ILE A 284 10.91 5.54 -11.31
CA ILE A 284 10.15 6.61 -11.96
C ILE A 284 8.70 6.15 -12.09
N PRO A 285 7.72 6.93 -11.64
CA PRO A 285 6.31 6.66 -11.95
C PRO A 285 6.06 6.89 -13.44
N ILE A 286 5.33 5.96 -14.04
CA ILE A 286 4.86 6.03 -15.42
C ILE A 286 3.37 6.32 -15.39
N GLU A 287 2.98 7.38 -16.10
CA GLU A 287 1.61 7.88 -16.13
C GLU A 287 1.07 8.13 -14.70
N TYR A 288 -0.26 8.07 -14.53
CA TYR A 288 -0.95 8.53 -13.34
C TYR A 288 -1.79 7.44 -12.66
N GLU A 289 -1.62 6.18 -13.09
CA GLU A 289 -2.35 5.01 -12.58
C GLU A 289 -1.51 4.12 -11.64
N GLY A 290 -0.29 4.57 -11.31
CA GLY A 290 0.59 3.94 -10.32
C GLY A 290 1.62 2.95 -10.86
N LEU A 291 1.72 2.78 -12.18
CA LEU A 291 2.81 2.02 -12.80
C LEU A 291 4.17 2.67 -12.45
N LYS A 292 5.18 1.86 -12.14
CA LYS A 292 6.54 2.35 -11.88
C LYS A 292 7.57 1.54 -12.64
N LEU A 293 8.55 2.20 -13.24
CA LEU A 293 9.76 1.58 -13.76
C LEU A 293 10.89 1.83 -12.76
N ALA A 294 11.57 0.77 -12.34
CA ALA A 294 12.78 0.85 -11.54
C ALA A 294 13.96 0.22 -12.29
N MET A 295 15.05 0.97 -12.41
CA MET A 295 16.33 0.49 -12.92
C MET A 295 17.29 0.31 -11.74
N ASN A 296 17.93 -0.86 -11.66
CA ASN A 296 18.76 -1.22 -10.53
C ASN A 296 20.13 -1.74 -10.98
N ALA A 297 21.17 -1.39 -10.24
CA ALA A 297 22.52 -1.91 -10.43
C ALA A 297 23.14 -2.26 -9.07
N SER A 298 23.89 -3.37 -8.98
CA SER A 298 24.65 -3.69 -7.78
C SER A 298 26.03 -4.24 -8.11
N LYS A 299 26.97 -4.06 -7.18
CA LYS A 299 28.31 -4.62 -7.21
C LYS A 299 28.66 -5.19 -5.85
N LEU A 300 29.18 -6.41 -5.85
CA LEU A 300 29.82 -7.07 -4.72
C LEU A 300 31.27 -7.33 -5.11
N ASP A 301 32.19 -6.99 -4.22
CA ASP A 301 33.54 -7.55 -4.21
C ASP A 301 33.73 -8.25 -2.86
N TYR A 302 34.25 -9.47 -2.85
CA TYR A 302 34.48 -10.22 -1.61
C TYR A 302 35.84 -10.94 -1.63
N LYS A 303 36.36 -11.17 -0.43
CA LYS A 303 37.54 -11.98 -0.14
C LYS A 303 37.36 -12.70 1.19
N THR A 304 37.58 -14.01 1.19
CA THR A 304 37.58 -14.82 2.40
C THR A 304 38.73 -14.38 3.30
N LEU A 305 38.43 -14.15 4.58
CA LEU A 305 39.44 -13.74 5.55
C LEU A 305 40.39 -14.90 5.87
N SER A 306 41.68 -14.60 5.98
CA SER A 306 42.70 -15.59 6.38
C SER A 306 42.47 -16.14 7.79
N SER A 307 41.81 -15.37 8.66
CA SER A 307 41.36 -15.82 9.99
C SER A 307 40.26 -16.89 9.93
N PHE A 308 39.56 -17.02 8.81
CA PHE A 308 38.57 -18.06 8.58
C PHE A 308 39.20 -19.31 7.95
N SER A 309 40.04 -19.13 6.93
CA SER A 309 40.84 -20.22 6.35
C SER A 309 42.13 -19.67 5.74
N SER A 310 43.27 -20.26 6.12
CA SER A 310 44.58 -19.89 5.58
C SER A 310 44.90 -20.58 4.25
N THR A 311 44.31 -21.76 4.00
CA THR A 311 44.62 -22.63 2.86
C THR A 311 43.61 -22.53 1.72
N ASN A 312 42.35 -22.23 2.03
CA ASN A 312 41.26 -22.12 1.06
C ASN A 312 40.68 -20.70 1.06
N GLN A 313 41.46 -19.76 0.51
CA GLN A 313 41.06 -18.37 0.36
C GLN A 313 40.44 -18.18 -1.04
N SER A 314 39.24 -17.62 -1.08
CA SER A 314 38.52 -17.31 -2.32
C SER A 314 38.20 -15.83 -2.36
N GLU A 315 38.23 -15.26 -3.55
CA GLU A 315 37.81 -13.90 -3.81
C GLU A 315 37.05 -13.82 -5.12
N GLY A 316 36.22 -12.80 -5.26
CA GLY A 316 35.39 -12.69 -6.43
C GLY A 316 34.55 -11.44 -6.44
N ASN A 317 33.84 -11.26 -7.55
CA ASN A 317 32.90 -10.18 -7.72
C ASN A 317 31.55 -10.67 -8.26
N ALA A 318 30.50 -9.95 -7.90
CA ALA A 318 29.18 -10.09 -8.52
C ALA A 318 28.71 -8.74 -9.01
N LYS A 319 28.13 -8.68 -10.21
CA LYS A 319 27.49 -7.49 -10.75
C LYS A 319 26.07 -7.85 -11.16
N THR A 320 25.11 -7.00 -10.82
CA THR A 320 23.73 -7.14 -11.27
C THR A 320 23.31 -5.86 -11.98
N TYR A 321 22.66 -5.99 -13.12
CA TYR A 321 21.95 -4.92 -13.80
C TYR A 321 20.51 -5.38 -14.03
N GLY A 322 19.53 -4.53 -13.80
CA GLY A 322 18.15 -4.92 -14.02
C GLY A 322 17.21 -3.75 -14.18
N ALA A 323 16.04 -4.07 -14.70
CA ALA A 323 14.91 -3.18 -14.79
C ALA A 323 13.64 -3.93 -14.43
N ASN A 324 12.70 -3.27 -13.77
CA ASN A 324 11.41 -3.86 -13.45
C ASN A 324 10.28 -2.84 -13.49
N LEU A 325 9.12 -3.31 -13.96
CA LEU A 325 7.84 -2.64 -13.92
C LEU A 325 7.03 -3.17 -12.74
N THR A 326 6.42 -2.27 -11.97
CA THR A 326 5.51 -2.62 -10.87
C THR A 326 4.20 -1.86 -11.01
N TYR A 327 3.07 -2.57 -10.98
CA TYR A 327 1.72 -2.00 -11.08
C TYR A 327 0.83 -2.40 -9.89
N PRO A 328 0.22 -1.45 -9.16
CA PRO A 328 -0.66 -1.75 -8.05
C PRO A 328 -2.07 -2.13 -8.53
N ILE A 329 -2.32 -3.42 -8.78
CA ILE A 329 -3.63 -3.96 -9.21
C ILE A 329 -4.73 -3.56 -8.21
N HIS A 330 -4.46 -3.72 -6.91
CA HIS A 330 -5.36 -3.31 -5.85
C HIS A 330 -4.60 -2.51 -4.80
N ARG A 331 -5.21 -1.40 -4.34
CA ARG A 331 -4.59 -0.51 -3.37
C ARG A 331 -5.67 0.10 -2.48
N THR A 332 -5.68 -0.32 -1.22
CA THR A 332 -6.50 0.25 -0.14
C THR A 332 -5.65 0.41 1.12
N ASP A 333 -6.26 0.93 2.19
CA ASP A 333 -5.68 0.98 3.54
C ASP A 333 -5.49 -0.42 4.15
N ARG A 334 -6.33 -1.39 3.76
CA ARG A 334 -6.35 -2.75 4.32
C ARG A 334 -5.76 -3.81 3.40
N ALA A 335 -5.67 -3.55 2.11
CA ALA A 335 -5.19 -4.52 1.14
C ALA A 335 -4.31 -3.86 0.08
N SER A 336 -3.26 -4.56 -0.33
CA SER A 336 -2.53 -4.22 -1.54
C SER A 336 -2.23 -5.47 -2.34
N LEU A 337 -2.23 -5.34 -3.66
CA LEU A 337 -1.77 -6.34 -4.60
C LEU A 337 -1.03 -5.62 -5.74
N ASN A 338 0.24 -5.96 -5.90
CA ASN A 338 1.13 -5.42 -6.90
C ASN A 338 1.53 -6.54 -7.86
N ALA A 339 1.43 -6.30 -9.17
CA ALA A 339 2.09 -7.09 -10.18
C ALA A 339 3.46 -6.51 -10.49
N LYS A 340 4.45 -7.39 -10.65
CA LYS A 340 5.82 -7.05 -11.02
C LYS A 340 6.26 -7.89 -12.21
N VAL A 341 6.88 -7.24 -13.19
CA VAL A 341 7.63 -7.88 -14.28
C VAL A 341 9.00 -7.24 -14.34
N GLY A 342 10.07 -8.01 -14.52
CA GLY A 342 11.41 -7.46 -14.60
C GLY A 342 12.40 -8.40 -15.25
N PHE A 343 13.54 -7.85 -15.61
CA PHE A 343 14.66 -8.55 -16.19
C PHE A 343 15.94 -8.18 -15.44
N GLU A 344 16.77 -9.16 -15.13
CA GLU A 344 18.06 -8.97 -14.47
C GLU A 344 19.15 -9.77 -15.19
N VAL A 345 20.31 -9.15 -15.39
CA VAL A 345 21.55 -9.81 -15.83
C VAL A 345 22.51 -9.81 -14.65
N LYS A 346 23.06 -10.97 -14.32
CA LYS A 346 24.02 -11.16 -13.23
C LYS A 346 25.30 -11.79 -13.74
N ASP A 347 26.42 -11.18 -13.40
CA ASP A 347 27.76 -11.67 -13.73
C ASP A 347 28.48 -12.07 -12.45
N TYR A 348 29.08 -13.25 -12.43
CA TYR A 348 29.80 -13.80 -11.30
C TYR A 348 31.17 -14.30 -11.71
N LEU A 349 32.20 -13.88 -10.97
CA LEU A 349 33.55 -14.39 -11.10
C LEU A 349 34.09 -14.73 -9.72
N ASN A 350 34.54 -15.97 -9.54
CA ASN A 350 35.17 -16.45 -8.31
C ASN A 350 36.53 -17.06 -8.64
N THR A 351 37.52 -16.72 -7.84
CA THR A 351 38.91 -17.14 -8.02
C THR A 351 39.50 -17.59 -6.68
N ASN A 352 40.52 -18.43 -6.75
CA ASN A 352 41.34 -18.74 -5.59
C ASN A 352 42.29 -17.56 -5.33
N SER A 353 42.24 -16.99 -4.13
CA SER A 353 43.02 -15.79 -3.79
C SER A 353 44.54 -16.02 -3.73
N LEU A 354 45.00 -17.26 -3.65
CA LEU A 354 46.43 -17.61 -3.56
C LEU A 354 47.01 -17.98 -4.93
N THR A 355 46.27 -18.72 -5.74
CA THR A 355 46.74 -19.23 -7.04
C THR A 355 46.24 -18.43 -8.23
N ALA A 356 45.29 -17.51 -8.02
CA ALA A 356 44.54 -16.80 -9.06
C ALA A 356 43.78 -17.72 -10.03
N ALA A 357 43.67 -19.02 -9.72
CA ALA A 357 42.90 -19.95 -10.54
C ALA A 357 41.42 -19.59 -10.51
N ILE A 358 40.77 -19.56 -11.68
CA ILE A 358 39.33 -19.36 -11.80
C ILE A 358 38.63 -20.58 -11.22
N ILE A 359 37.81 -20.36 -10.19
CA ILE A 359 36.93 -21.36 -9.61
C ILE A 359 35.64 -21.42 -10.44
N SER A 360 35.08 -20.26 -10.78
CA SER A 360 33.91 -20.16 -11.65
C SER A 360 33.80 -18.78 -12.30
N ASP A 361 33.26 -18.76 -13.52
CA ASP A 361 32.92 -17.56 -14.28
C ASP A 361 31.64 -17.85 -15.05
N TYR A 362 30.55 -17.16 -14.72
CA TYR A 362 29.27 -17.41 -15.35
C TYR A 362 28.34 -16.19 -15.30
N LYS A 363 27.39 -16.18 -16.25
CA LYS A 363 26.35 -15.17 -16.40
C LYS A 363 24.97 -15.79 -16.25
N ILE A 364 24.07 -15.10 -15.57
CA ILE A 364 22.66 -15.47 -15.42
C ILE A 364 21.78 -14.36 -15.99
N ASN A 365 20.80 -14.74 -16.82
CA ASN A 365 19.73 -13.86 -17.26
C ASN A 365 18.41 -14.31 -16.62
N ASN A 366 17.78 -13.45 -15.84
CA ASN A 366 16.56 -13.75 -15.12
C ASN A 366 15.40 -12.93 -15.67
N LEU A 367 14.30 -13.62 -15.98
CA LEU A 367 12.99 -13.00 -16.11
C LEU A 367 12.24 -13.17 -14.79
N ILE A 368 11.75 -12.08 -14.23
CA ILE A 368 11.00 -12.04 -12.98
C ILE A 368 9.57 -11.66 -13.31
N ALA A 369 8.61 -12.50 -12.93
CA ALA A 369 7.20 -12.13 -12.88
C ALA A 369 6.67 -12.49 -11.50
N GLY A 370 5.77 -11.71 -10.93
CA GLY A 370 5.24 -12.03 -9.62
C GLY A 370 4.15 -11.10 -9.14
N LEU A 371 3.39 -11.61 -8.16
CA LEU A 371 2.42 -10.85 -7.40
C LEU A 371 2.93 -10.71 -5.96
N SER A 372 2.76 -9.52 -5.39
CA SER A 372 3.12 -9.25 -3.99
C SER A 372 2.09 -8.33 -3.36
N GLY A 373 1.85 -8.44 -2.06
CA GLY A 373 0.79 -7.68 -1.43
C GLY A 373 0.63 -7.99 0.04
N PHE A 374 -0.35 -7.33 0.65
CA PHE A 374 -0.78 -7.61 2.01
C PHE A 374 -2.29 -7.58 2.12
N LEU A 375 -2.80 -8.22 3.17
CA LEU A 375 -4.19 -8.15 3.59
C LEU A 375 -4.22 -8.04 5.11
N TYR A 376 -4.73 -6.92 5.62
CA TYR A 376 -5.01 -6.72 7.04
C TYR A 376 -6.43 -7.17 7.32
N ASN A 377 -6.57 -8.19 8.18
CA ASN A 377 -7.87 -8.58 8.71
C ASN A 377 -8.09 -7.87 10.06
N SER A 378 -9.07 -6.98 10.13
CA SER A 378 -9.40 -6.25 11.36
C SER A 378 -10.59 -6.88 12.08
N ASP A 379 -10.57 -8.20 12.31
CA ASP A 379 -11.48 -8.86 13.26
C ASP A 379 -10.90 -8.83 14.67
N ARG A 380 -10.81 -7.63 15.25
CA ARG A 380 -10.73 -7.41 16.70
C ARG A 380 -11.36 -6.07 17.07
N SER A 381 -12.68 -6.00 17.01
CA SER A 381 -13.42 -5.22 18.00
C SER A 381 -13.69 -6.15 19.19
N SER A 382 -12.95 -5.97 20.27
CA SER A 382 -13.33 -6.47 21.60
C SER A 382 -13.65 -5.28 22.48
#